data_AF-A0A2S9Y0D3-F1
#
_entry.id   AF-A0A2S9Y0D3-F1
#
_cell.length_a   1.000
_cell.length_b   1.000
_cell.length_c   1.000
_cell.angle_alpha   90.00
_cell.angle_beta   90.00
_cell.angle_gamma   90.00
#
_symmetry.space_group_name_H-M   'P 1'
#
loop_
_entity.id
_entity.type
_entity.pdbx_description
1 polymer ?
#
loop_
_entity_poly.entity_id
_entity_poly.type
_entity_poly.pdbx_seq_one_letter_code
_entity_poly.pdbx_strand_id
1 'polypeptide(L)'
;MLTVFGERSYDGIVQLGTSSPAEFTSCPIRYELAFGGTDTADPDPKRQRLDPRNPIGRGEANSLAALRGKPAHRIEYPGASPVRSGPAGFGALASYWSPRLDLAGTYGQHWEQTKRPLLPDDYDPRCLSCSPQDQRPPGQWLIGGERIELVNMTPSGALSFEVPGHVVTFRSLFGRRAREHVGQIASVVVDAEDSRVIVVWHSSLAVEPDKIDYLDKTIIEVT
;
A
#
# COMPACT_ATOMS: atom_id res chain seq x y z
N MET A 1 -4.67 5.09 -13.70
CA MET A 1 -4.75 4.13 -14.83
C MET A 1 -3.43 3.40 -14.94
N LEU A 2 -3.43 2.12 -15.31
CA LEU A 2 -2.23 1.29 -15.47
C LEU A 2 -2.07 0.83 -16.93
N THR A 3 -0.84 0.64 -17.37
CA THR A 3 -0.52 -0.12 -18.58
C THR A 3 -0.12 -1.53 -18.17
N VAL A 4 -0.78 -2.53 -18.76
CA VAL A 4 -0.56 -3.94 -18.44
C VAL A 4 -0.12 -4.69 -19.69
N PHE A 5 0.97 -5.42 -19.57
CA PHE A 5 1.58 -6.20 -20.64
C PHE A 5 1.40 -7.70 -20.37
N GLY A 6 1.35 -8.50 -21.44
CA GLY A 6 1.50 -9.94 -21.33
C GLY A 6 2.93 -10.33 -20.95
N GLU A 7 3.23 -11.62 -20.99
CA GLU A 7 4.57 -12.09 -20.68
C GLU A 7 5.62 -11.46 -21.60
N ARG A 8 6.71 -10.97 -21.00
CA ARG A 8 7.84 -10.38 -21.68
C ARG A 8 9.10 -10.56 -20.85
N SER A 9 10.25 -10.47 -21.49
CA SER A 9 11.57 -10.57 -20.88
C SER A 9 12.38 -9.30 -21.09
N TYR A 10 13.44 -9.14 -20.30
CA TYR A 10 14.48 -8.17 -20.61
C TYR A 10 15.38 -8.75 -21.70
N ASP A 11 15.33 -8.17 -22.89
CA ASP A 11 16.09 -8.63 -24.04
C ASP A 11 16.45 -7.46 -24.97
N GLY A 12 17.31 -7.70 -25.94
CA GLY A 12 17.73 -6.72 -26.93
C GLY A 12 19.17 -6.92 -27.38
N ILE A 13 19.35 -6.89 -28.69
CA ILE A 13 20.66 -7.11 -29.36
C ILE A 13 21.55 -5.85 -29.24
N VAL A 14 20.96 -4.66 -29.40
CA VAL A 14 21.69 -3.37 -29.43
C VAL A 14 21.64 -2.64 -28.09
N GLN A 15 20.45 -2.55 -27.48
CA GLN A 15 20.25 -2.01 -26.15
C GLN A 15 19.27 -2.93 -25.42
N LEU A 16 19.56 -3.25 -24.16
CA LEU A 16 18.66 -4.07 -23.36
C LEU A 16 17.40 -3.28 -23.05
N GLY A 17 16.26 -3.78 -23.52
CA GLY A 17 14.93 -3.26 -23.28
C GLY A 17 13.99 -4.37 -22.85
N THR A 18 12.69 -4.16 -23.05
CA THR A 18 11.70 -5.23 -22.89
C THR A 18 11.37 -5.83 -24.24
N SER A 19 11.17 -7.14 -24.30
CA SER A 19 10.68 -7.83 -25.49
C SER A 19 9.24 -7.38 -25.81
N SER A 20 8.80 -7.64 -27.04
CA SER A 20 7.37 -7.58 -27.35
C SER A 20 6.59 -8.48 -26.38
N PRO A 21 5.47 -7.98 -25.81
CA PRO A 21 4.66 -8.77 -24.91
C PRO A 21 3.89 -9.85 -25.67
N ALA A 22 3.77 -11.03 -25.05
CA ALA A 22 2.86 -12.07 -25.50
C ALA A 22 1.40 -11.60 -25.40
N GLU A 23 0.52 -12.17 -26.21
CA GLU A 23 -0.91 -11.99 -26.06
C GLU A 23 -1.40 -12.60 -24.74
N PHE A 24 -2.40 -11.96 -24.11
CA PHE A 24 -2.99 -12.46 -22.88
C PHE A 24 -4.47 -12.07 -22.79
N THR A 25 -5.26 -12.87 -22.07
CA THR A 25 -6.67 -12.60 -21.78
C THR A 25 -6.87 -12.02 -20.38
N SER A 26 -6.03 -12.42 -19.42
CA SER A 26 -6.05 -11.93 -18.05
C SER A 26 -4.64 -11.84 -17.48
N CYS A 27 -4.42 -10.87 -16.58
CA CYS A 27 -3.14 -10.64 -15.91
C CYS A 27 -3.42 -10.18 -14.47
N PRO A 28 -2.91 -10.88 -13.45
CA PRO A 28 -3.09 -10.44 -12.07
C PRO A 28 -2.31 -9.14 -11.83
N ILE A 29 -2.93 -8.18 -11.14
CA ILE A 29 -2.30 -6.91 -10.80
C ILE A 29 -1.60 -7.05 -9.45
N ARG A 30 -0.33 -7.46 -9.47
CA ARG A 30 0.47 -7.69 -8.27
C ARG A 30 1.85 -7.06 -8.36
N TYR A 31 2.43 -6.71 -7.22
CA TYR A 31 3.74 -6.04 -7.17
C TYR A 31 4.90 -6.90 -7.66
N GLU A 32 4.80 -8.24 -7.61
CA GLU A 32 5.79 -9.16 -8.20
C GLU A 32 5.92 -9.01 -9.72
N LEU A 33 4.92 -8.38 -10.35
CA LEU A 33 4.87 -8.10 -11.77
C LEU A 33 5.10 -6.62 -12.07
N ALA A 34 5.29 -5.76 -11.07
CA ALA A 34 5.64 -4.36 -11.26
C ALA A 34 7.17 -4.16 -11.28
N PHE A 35 7.61 -2.96 -11.67
CA PHE A 35 9.03 -2.61 -11.59
C PHE A 35 9.53 -2.62 -10.14
N GLY A 36 10.79 -3.00 -9.97
CA GLY A 36 11.49 -3.09 -8.68
C GLY A 36 12.37 -4.34 -8.65
N GLY A 37 12.54 -4.92 -7.46
CA GLY A 37 13.25 -6.17 -7.25
C GLY A 37 14.45 -6.03 -6.34
N THR A 38 15.13 -7.15 -6.16
CA THR A 38 16.37 -7.26 -5.40
C THR A 38 17.37 -8.08 -6.21
N ASP A 39 18.61 -7.62 -6.28
CA ASP A 39 19.74 -8.34 -6.85
C ASP A 39 20.77 -8.62 -5.74
N THR A 40 20.75 -9.87 -5.28
CA THR A 40 21.65 -10.41 -4.26
C THR A 40 22.77 -11.27 -4.85
N ALA A 41 23.04 -11.17 -6.16
CA ALA A 41 24.00 -12.05 -6.82
C ALA A 41 25.46 -11.78 -6.40
N ASP A 42 25.78 -10.54 -6.02
CA ASP A 42 27.10 -10.18 -5.49
C ASP A 42 27.25 -10.69 -4.04
N PRO A 43 28.33 -11.42 -3.71
CA PRO A 43 28.57 -11.90 -2.35
C PRO A 43 28.87 -10.77 -1.34
N ASP A 44 29.32 -9.60 -1.80
CA ASP A 44 29.46 -8.40 -0.94
C ASP A 44 28.09 -7.72 -0.79
N PRO A 45 27.48 -7.69 0.41
CA PRO A 45 26.17 -7.06 0.62
C PRO A 45 26.12 -5.59 0.22
N LYS A 46 27.26 -4.87 0.27
CA LYS A 46 27.32 -3.46 -0.13
C LYS A 46 27.17 -3.25 -1.63
N ARG A 47 27.39 -4.32 -2.41
CA ARG A 47 27.23 -4.36 -3.87
C ARG A 47 25.92 -5.00 -4.29
N GLN A 48 25.07 -5.39 -3.35
CA GLN A 48 23.72 -5.83 -3.68
C GLN A 48 22.84 -4.62 -4.00
N ARG A 49 21.77 -4.84 -4.77
CA ARG A 49 20.79 -3.82 -5.13
C ARG A 49 19.42 -4.22 -4.64
N LEU A 50 18.64 -3.22 -4.23
CA LEU A 50 17.29 -3.38 -3.76
C LEU A 50 16.55 -2.09 -4.11
N ASP A 51 15.43 -2.21 -4.81
CA ASP A 51 14.49 -1.11 -4.94
C ASP A 51 13.61 -1.10 -3.67
N PRO A 52 13.79 -0.15 -2.74
CA PRO A 52 13.05 -0.15 -1.48
C PRO A 52 11.55 0.08 -1.68
N ARG A 53 11.13 0.56 -2.86
CA ARG A 53 9.72 0.79 -3.19
C ARG A 53 9.00 -0.52 -3.52
N ASN A 54 9.71 -1.51 -4.05
CA ASN A 54 9.17 -2.84 -4.36
C ASN A 54 10.29 -3.90 -4.47
N PRO A 55 10.80 -4.44 -3.35
CA PRO A 55 11.88 -5.42 -3.34
C PRO A 55 11.56 -6.76 -4.02
N ILE A 56 10.29 -7.07 -4.23
CA ILE A 56 9.82 -8.34 -4.84
C ILE A 56 9.48 -8.21 -6.33
N GLY A 57 9.67 -7.01 -6.90
CA GLY A 57 9.38 -6.70 -8.30
C GLY A 57 10.43 -7.24 -9.28
N ARG A 58 10.39 -6.72 -10.51
CA ARG A 58 11.29 -7.10 -11.60
C ARG A 58 11.92 -5.88 -12.27
N GLY A 59 13.24 -5.90 -12.42
CA GLY A 59 13.97 -4.85 -13.15
C GLY A 59 15.09 -4.16 -12.40
N GLU A 60 15.20 -4.37 -11.08
CA GLU A 60 16.34 -3.93 -10.30
C GLU A 60 17.49 -4.92 -10.47
N ALA A 61 18.65 -4.41 -10.87
CA ALA A 61 19.87 -5.21 -11.02
C ALA A 61 21.13 -4.34 -10.95
N ASN A 62 22.25 -4.95 -10.55
CA ASN A 62 23.56 -4.32 -10.54
C ASN A 62 24.08 -3.92 -11.93
N SER A 63 23.63 -4.64 -12.96
CA SER A 63 23.92 -4.31 -14.34
C SER A 63 22.74 -4.71 -15.22
N LEU A 64 22.51 -3.95 -16.29
CA LEU A 64 21.50 -4.32 -17.27
C LEU A 64 21.76 -5.72 -17.82
N ALA A 65 23.02 -6.08 -18.11
CA ALA A 65 23.38 -7.42 -18.61
C ALA A 65 22.85 -8.56 -17.73
N ALA A 66 22.80 -8.37 -16.40
CA ALA A 66 22.27 -9.37 -15.47
C ALA A 66 20.75 -9.58 -15.57
N LEU A 67 20.02 -8.69 -16.25
CA LEU A 67 18.59 -8.86 -16.54
C LEU A 67 18.34 -9.65 -17.83
N ARG A 68 19.32 -9.81 -18.72
CA ARG A 68 19.11 -10.45 -20.02
C ARG A 68 18.50 -11.84 -19.89
N GLY A 69 17.40 -12.08 -20.62
CA GLY A 69 16.65 -13.34 -20.60
C GLY A 69 15.77 -13.53 -19.36
N LYS A 70 15.85 -12.65 -18.35
CA LYS A 70 14.97 -12.72 -17.17
C LYS A 70 13.58 -12.16 -17.51
N PRO A 71 12.51 -12.63 -16.84
CA PRO A 71 11.19 -12.03 -16.96
C PRO A 71 11.20 -10.54 -16.61
N ALA A 72 10.59 -9.72 -17.46
CA ALA A 72 10.42 -8.30 -17.20
C ALA A 72 9.17 -8.03 -16.36
N HIS A 73 9.13 -6.84 -15.75
CA HIS A 73 7.88 -6.31 -15.19
C HIS A 73 6.82 -6.22 -16.28
N ARG A 74 5.54 -6.22 -15.91
CA ARG A 74 4.38 -6.21 -16.78
C ARG A 74 3.39 -5.09 -16.46
N ILE A 75 3.59 -4.36 -15.37
CA ILE A 75 2.66 -3.35 -14.89
C ILE A 75 3.42 -2.03 -14.71
N GLU A 76 2.92 -0.99 -15.37
CA GLU A 76 3.54 0.34 -15.41
C GLU A 76 2.49 1.45 -15.28
N TYR A 77 2.93 2.63 -14.86
CA TYR A 77 2.14 3.85 -15.04
C TYR A 77 2.26 4.34 -16.49
N PRO A 78 1.16 4.73 -17.16
CA PRO A 78 1.21 5.22 -18.52
C PRO A 78 2.13 6.43 -18.70
N GLY A 79 2.99 6.41 -19.71
CA GLY A 79 3.82 7.55 -20.11
C GLY A 79 4.98 7.89 -19.18
N ALA A 80 5.27 7.07 -18.17
CA ALA A 80 6.37 7.28 -17.23
C ALA A 80 7.41 6.17 -17.32
N SER A 81 8.69 6.53 -17.09
CA SER A 81 9.75 5.54 -16.94
C SER A 81 9.52 4.73 -15.65
N PRO A 82 9.46 3.39 -15.70
CA PRO A 82 9.22 2.56 -14.52
C PRO A 82 10.25 2.77 -13.41
N VAL A 83 11.50 3.04 -13.78
CA VAL A 83 12.60 3.38 -12.84
C VAL A 83 12.24 4.60 -12.00
N ARG A 84 11.65 5.63 -12.62
CA ARG A 84 11.29 6.89 -11.96
C ARG A 84 9.97 6.78 -11.22
N SER A 85 8.94 6.22 -11.85
CA SER A 85 7.60 6.12 -11.27
C SER A 85 7.49 5.09 -10.15
N GLY A 86 8.40 4.11 -10.11
CA GLY A 86 8.34 3.01 -9.16
C GLY A 86 7.23 2.00 -9.50
N PRO A 87 6.88 1.12 -8.55
CA PRO A 87 5.94 0.03 -8.77
C PRO A 87 4.52 0.56 -9.02
N ALA A 88 3.93 0.17 -10.13
CA ALA A 88 2.54 0.47 -10.44
C ALA A 88 1.63 -0.68 -9.98
N GLY A 89 0.52 -0.36 -9.30
CA GLY A 89 -0.41 -1.36 -8.79
C GLY A 89 -1.42 -0.81 -7.78
N PHE A 90 -2.39 -1.64 -7.42
CA PHE A 90 -3.49 -1.30 -6.48
C PHE A 90 -3.41 -2.07 -5.15
N GLY A 91 -2.34 -2.84 -4.94
CA GLY A 91 -2.17 -3.66 -3.76
C GLY A 91 -1.76 -2.85 -2.52
N ALA A 92 -1.81 -3.50 -1.36
CA ALA A 92 -1.24 -2.95 -0.13
C ALA A 92 0.29 -2.95 -0.20
N LEU A 93 0.91 -1.83 0.18
CA LEU A 93 2.36 -1.71 0.35
C LEU A 93 2.78 -2.27 1.70
N ALA A 94 3.86 -3.05 1.74
CA ALA A 94 4.39 -3.59 2.99
C ALA A 94 4.99 -2.46 3.88
N SER A 95 4.98 -2.64 5.20
CA SER A 95 5.46 -1.62 6.14
C SER A 95 6.95 -1.31 6.00
N TYR A 96 7.74 -2.28 5.54
CA TYR A 96 9.18 -2.15 5.31
C TYR A 96 9.52 -1.69 3.88
N TRP A 97 8.53 -1.29 3.08
CA TRP A 97 8.75 -0.69 1.76
C TRP A 97 8.63 0.82 1.83
N SER A 98 9.43 1.53 1.04
CA SER A 98 9.20 2.95 0.77
C SER A 98 7.87 3.12 0.01
N PRO A 99 7.07 4.16 0.28
CA PRO A 99 7.36 5.28 1.19
C PRO A 99 6.95 5.03 2.66
N ARG A 100 6.37 3.88 3.01
CA ARG A 100 5.90 3.62 4.39
C ARG A 100 7.06 3.60 5.38
N LEU A 101 8.14 2.93 5.01
CA LEU A 101 9.36 2.86 5.82
C LEU A 101 9.94 4.26 6.07
N ASP A 102 9.96 5.11 5.05
CA ASP A 102 10.52 6.47 5.10
C ASP A 102 9.76 7.37 6.10
N LEU A 103 8.52 7.01 6.44
CA LEU A 103 7.65 7.73 7.37
C LEU A 103 7.65 7.12 8.79
N ALA A 104 8.34 5.98 9.00
CA ALA A 104 8.38 5.32 10.31
C ALA A 104 9.27 6.06 11.33
N GLY A 105 10.05 7.04 10.86
CA GLY A 105 10.99 7.84 11.65
C GLY A 105 12.34 7.16 11.89
N THR A 106 13.27 7.91 12.48
CA THR A 106 14.69 7.52 12.58
C THR A 106 15.04 6.96 13.96
N TYR A 107 15.33 5.66 14.03
CA TYR A 107 15.70 4.94 15.26
C TYR A 107 17.22 4.81 15.42
N GLY A 108 17.92 5.93 15.60
CA GLY A 108 19.38 5.99 15.79
C GLY A 108 19.83 6.12 17.27
N GLN A 109 21.13 6.33 17.46
CA GLN A 109 21.73 6.52 18.80
C GLN A 109 21.12 7.69 19.57
N HIS A 110 20.76 8.79 18.88
CA HIS A 110 20.09 9.92 19.52
C HIS A 110 18.72 9.52 20.10
N TRP A 111 17.88 8.86 19.29
CA TRP A 111 16.59 8.32 19.74
C TRP A 111 16.78 7.37 20.93
N GLU A 112 17.80 6.50 20.88
CA GLU A 112 18.07 5.56 21.97
C GLU A 112 18.38 6.26 23.30
N GLN A 113 19.10 7.38 23.26
CA GLN A 113 19.50 8.14 24.45
C GLN A 113 18.40 9.08 24.98
N THR A 114 17.54 9.62 24.10
CA THR A 114 16.64 10.74 24.46
C THR A 114 15.15 10.41 24.36
N LYS A 115 14.76 9.41 23.56
CA LYS A 115 13.36 9.12 23.23
C LYS A 115 12.91 7.74 23.67
N ARG A 116 13.78 6.72 23.64
CA ARG A 116 13.41 5.34 23.99
C ARG A 116 12.66 5.31 25.34
N PRO A 117 11.47 4.69 25.43
CA PRO A 117 10.81 3.80 24.47
C PRO A 117 9.75 4.46 23.56
N LEU A 118 9.68 5.80 23.50
CA LEU A 118 8.70 6.54 22.70
C LEU A 118 9.04 6.53 21.20
N LEU A 119 8.07 6.92 20.37
CA LEU A 119 8.27 7.13 18.93
C LEU A 119 9.31 8.25 18.68
N PRO A 120 10.07 8.19 17.57
CA PRO A 120 11.00 9.23 17.18
C PRO A 120 10.27 10.52 16.80
N ASP A 121 10.96 11.66 16.88
CA ASP A 121 10.38 12.99 16.62
C ASP A 121 9.90 13.18 15.17
N ASP A 122 10.52 12.46 14.23
CA ASP A 122 10.20 12.47 12.81
C ASP A 122 9.21 11.36 12.42
N TYR A 123 8.58 10.68 13.39
CA TYR A 123 7.52 9.71 13.12
C TYR A 123 6.32 10.38 12.45
N ASP A 124 5.84 9.78 11.36
CA ASP A 124 4.62 10.20 10.68
C ASP A 124 3.59 9.05 10.67
N PRO A 125 2.40 9.22 11.28
CA PRO A 125 1.34 8.21 11.32
C PRO A 125 0.90 7.69 9.93
N ARG A 126 1.16 8.44 8.86
CA ARG A 126 0.90 8.00 7.47
C ARG A 126 1.66 6.73 7.10
N CYS A 127 2.72 6.36 7.84
CA CYS A 127 3.42 5.06 7.70
C CYS A 127 2.50 3.85 7.97
N LEU A 128 1.41 4.03 8.73
CA LEU A 128 0.43 2.99 9.02
C LEU A 128 -0.52 2.73 7.84
N SER A 129 -0.64 3.67 6.90
CA SER A 129 -1.47 3.50 5.71
C SER A 129 -0.78 2.63 4.67
N CYS A 130 -1.41 1.51 4.32
CA CYS A 130 -0.90 0.57 3.33
C CYS A 130 -1.31 0.87 1.89
N SER A 131 -2.26 1.80 1.66
CA SER A 131 -2.67 2.16 0.30
C SER A 131 -1.58 2.98 -0.40
N PRO A 132 -1.35 2.78 -1.71
CA PRO A 132 -0.52 3.66 -2.51
C PRO A 132 -1.01 5.12 -2.46
N GLN A 133 -0.09 6.08 -2.60
CA GLN A 133 -0.41 7.49 -2.41
C GLN A 133 -1.45 8.02 -3.41
N ASP A 134 -1.44 7.51 -4.64
CA ASP A 134 -2.37 7.85 -5.71
C ASP A 134 -3.79 7.27 -5.50
N GLN A 135 -3.96 6.42 -4.49
CA GLN A 135 -5.24 5.82 -4.09
C GLN A 135 -5.78 6.41 -2.78
N ARG A 136 -5.15 7.47 -2.28
CA ARG A 136 -5.61 8.19 -1.09
C ARG A 136 -6.39 9.43 -1.53
N PRO A 137 -7.59 9.69 -0.98
CA PRO A 137 -8.33 10.91 -1.32
C PRO A 137 -7.51 12.15 -0.94
N PRO A 138 -7.42 13.16 -1.82
CA PRO A 138 -6.65 14.36 -1.53
C PRO A 138 -7.37 15.21 -0.47
N GLY A 139 -6.74 15.40 0.69
CA GLY A 139 -7.14 16.40 1.68
C GLY A 139 -8.44 16.11 2.45
N GLN A 140 -9.09 14.96 2.23
CA GLN A 140 -10.32 14.59 2.92
C GLN A 140 -10.37 13.10 3.24
N TRP A 141 -11.06 12.76 4.33
CA TRP A 141 -11.38 11.37 4.65
C TRP A 141 -12.57 10.89 3.82
N LEU A 142 -12.67 9.58 3.62
CA LEU A 142 -13.91 9.00 3.11
C LEU A 142 -14.99 9.11 4.19
N ILE A 143 -16.19 9.48 3.79
CA ILE A 143 -17.36 9.65 4.66
C ILE A 143 -18.52 8.72 4.26
N GLY A 144 -18.39 8.01 3.14
CA GLY A 144 -19.44 7.18 2.57
C GLY A 144 -20.24 7.93 1.50
N GLY A 145 -20.87 7.16 0.60
CA GLY A 145 -21.56 7.66 -0.59
C GLY A 145 -20.63 8.00 -1.75
N GLU A 146 -19.30 7.98 -1.58
CA GLU A 146 -18.38 8.17 -2.69
C GLU A 146 -18.50 7.04 -3.70
N ARG A 147 -18.59 7.39 -4.99
CA ARG A 147 -18.61 6.41 -6.07
C ARG A 147 -17.19 5.93 -6.39
N ILE A 148 -17.00 4.61 -6.33
CA ILE A 148 -15.77 3.94 -6.80
C ILE A 148 -16.09 3.23 -8.11
N GLU A 149 -15.20 3.36 -9.08
CA GLU A 149 -15.28 2.68 -10.37
C GLU A 149 -13.97 1.96 -10.69
N LEU A 150 -14.08 0.70 -11.08
CA LEU A 150 -13.01 -0.13 -11.60
C LEU A 150 -13.27 -0.36 -13.09
N VAL A 151 -12.31 0.01 -13.93
CA VAL A 151 -12.40 -0.15 -15.39
C VAL A 151 -11.35 -1.18 -15.84
N ASN A 152 -11.79 -2.15 -16.64
CA ASN A 152 -11.00 -3.28 -17.15
C ASN A 152 -10.40 -4.19 -16.05
N MET A 153 -11.03 -4.24 -14.88
CA MET A 153 -10.59 -5.09 -13.75
C MET A 153 -11.53 -6.28 -13.50
N THR A 154 -12.60 -6.40 -14.29
CA THR A 154 -13.58 -7.50 -14.25
C THR A 154 -13.98 -7.90 -15.68
N PRO A 155 -14.50 -9.13 -15.90
CA PRO A 155 -14.98 -9.55 -17.23
C PRO A 155 -16.12 -8.69 -17.80
N SER A 156 -16.87 -7.98 -16.96
CA SER A 156 -17.91 -7.03 -17.38
C SER A 156 -17.36 -5.73 -17.97
N GLY A 157 -16.04 -5.50 -17.93
CA GLY A 157 -15.39 -4.30 -18.44
C GLY A 157 -15.41 -3.12 -17.48
N ALA A 158 -16.49 -2.94 -16.72
CA ALA A 158 -16.55 -1.98 -15.63
C ALA A 158 -17.33 -2.53 -14.43
N LEU A 159 -16.93 -2.11 -13.23
CA LEU A 159 -17.63 -2.33 -11.97
C LEU A 159 -17.68 -1.01 -11.21
N SER A 160 -18.86 -0.57 -10.80
CA SER A 160 -19.01 0.64 -9.98
C SER A 160 -19.96 0.42 -8.81
N PHE A 161 -19.66 1.04 -7.68
CA PHE A 161 -20.48 1.00 -6.47
C PHE A 161 -20.27 2.27 -5.65
N GLU A 162 -21.13 2.52 -4.68
CA GLU A 162 -20.98 3.58 -3.69
C GLU A 162 -20.43 3.01 -2.39
N VAL A 163 -19.46 3.70 -1.77
CA VAL A 163 -18.97 3.32 -0.45
C VAL A 163 -20.16 3.37 0.53
N PRO A 164 -20.41 2.31 1.32
CA PRO A 164 -21.50 2.31 2.29
C PRO A 164 -21.44 3.52 3.24
N GLY A 165 -22.52 4.31 3.27
CA GLY A 165 -22.67 5.50 4.12
C GLY A 165 -23.06 5.21 5.57
N HIS A 166 -22.66 4.06 6.11
CA HIS A 166 -23.01 3.69 7.48
C HIS A 166 -22.33 4.60 8.51
N VAL A 167 -23.10 4.98 9.52
CA VAL A 167 -22.56 5.66 10.70
C VAL A 167 -22.31 4.60 11.77
N VAL A 168 -21.05 4.36 12.08
CA VAL A 168 -20.64 3.45 13.16
C VAL A 168 -20.39 4.26 14.41
N THR A 169 -21.23 4.10 15.42
CA THR A 169 -21.09 4.76 16.73
C THR A 169 -20.58 3.77 17.76
N PHE A 170 -19.78 4.31 18.69
CA PHE A 170 -19.17 3.55 19.76
C PHE A 170 -19.53 4.20 21.09
N ARG A 171 -19.96 3.37 22.04
CA ARG A 171 -20.20 3.76 23.41
C ARG A 171 -19.33 2.92 24.34
N SER A 172 -18.24 3.50 24.80
CA SER A 172 -17.26 2.87 25.70
C SER A 172 -17.57 3.21 27.16
N LEU A 173 -17.64 2.18 28.00
CA LEU A 173 -17.99 2.24 29.43
C LEU A 173 -16.73 2.08 30.28
N PHE A 174 -16.57 2.98 31.24
CA PHE A 174 -15.48 3.04 32.22
C PHE A 174 -16.08 3.21 33.61
N GLY A 175 -16.35 2.10 34.31
CA GLY A 175 -17.12 2.07 35.53
C GLY A 175 -18.49 2.72 35.36
N ARG A 176 -18.69 3.88 36.00
CA ARG A 176 -19.95 4.65 35.92
C ARG A 176 -19.99 5.67 34.78
N ARG A 177 -18.88 5.84 34.05
CA ARG A 177 -18.76 6.83 32.97
C ARG A 177 -19.00 6.14 31.63
N ALA A 178 -19.68 6.84 30.73
CA ALA A 178 -19.75 6.48 29.32
C ALA A 178 -19.06 7.55 28.48
N ARG A 179 -18.43 7.12 27.38
CA ARG A 179 -17.88 7.98 26.34
C ARG A 179 -18.40 7.52 25.00
N GLU A 180 -19.07 8.43 24.32
CA GLU A 180 -19.55 8.23 22.96
C GLU A 180 -18.54 8.80 21.99
N HIS A 181 -18.31 8.07 20.91
CA HIS A 181 -17.40 8.45 19.83
C HIS A 181 -17.85 7.82 18.53
N VAL A 182 -17.46 8.42 17.41
CA VAL A 182 -17.93 8.04 16.08
C VAL A 182 -16.76 7.48 15.29
N GLY A 183 -17.00 6.38 14.58
CA GLY A 183 -16.06 5.77 13.66
C GLY A 183 -15.89 6.62 12.40
N GLN A 184 -14.66 6.76 11.96
CA GLN A 184 -14.30 7.31 10.66
C GLN A 184 -13.85 6.19 9.75
N ILE A 185 -14.18 6.26 8.45
CA ILE A 185 -13.69 5.28 7.49
C ILE A 185 -12.16 5.40 7.41
N ALA A 186 -11.49 4.35 7.84
CA ALA A 186 -10.04 4.23 7.81
C ALA A 186 -9.55 3.61 6.49
N SER A 187 -10.28 2.63 5.97
CA SER A 187 -9.93 1.91 4.74
C SER A 187 -11.17 1.42 4.00
N VAL A 188 -11.09 1.46 2.67
CA VAL A 188 -11.99 0.73 1.76
C VAL A 188 -11.11 -0.20 0.95
N VAL A 189 -11.36 -1.51 1.05
CA VAL A 189 -10.67 -2.56 0.30
C VAL A 189 -11.64 -3.15 -0.70
N VAL A 190 -11.23 -3.17 -1.96
CA VAL A 190 -12.04 -3.68 -3.06
C VAL A 190 -11.40 -4.95 -3.59
N ASP A 191 -12.14 -6.04 -3.49
CA ASP A 191 -11.80 -7.33 -4.09
C ASP A 191 -12.67 -7.51 -5.33
N ALA A 192 -12.08 -7.21 -6.49
CA ALA A 192 -12.80 -7.22 -7.77
C ALA A 192 -13.14 -8.64 -8.24
N GLU A 193 -12.36 -9.64 -7.83
CA GLU A 193 -12.55 -11.04 -8.24
C GLU A 193 -13.74 -11.65 -7.50
N ASP A 194 -13.79 -11.46 -6.18
CA ASP A 194 -14.90 -11.92 -5.34
C ASP A 194 -16.12 -10.98 -5.35
N SER A 195 -16.05 -9.85 -6.08
CA SER A 195 -17.07 -8.77 -6.05
C SER A 195 -17.41 -8.33 -4.61
N ARG A 196 -16.38 -8.13 -3.80
CA ARG A 196 -16.50 -7.86 -2.36
C ARG A 196 -15.86 -6.52 -2.01
N VAL A 197 -16.55 -5.77 -1.17
CA VAL A 197 -16.04 -4.52 -0.59
C VAL A 197 -15.96 -4.69 0.92
N ILE A 198 -14.81 -4.37 1.49
CA ILE A 198 -14.58 -4.36 2.93
C ILE A 198 -14.31 -2.92 3.34
N VAL A 199 -15.11 -2.40 4.26
CA VAL A 199 -14.93 -1.06 4.82
C VAL A 199 -14.56 -1.20 6.29
N VAL A 200 -13.55 -0.45 6.71
CA VAL A 200 -13.04 -0.46 8.08
C VAL A 200 -13.26 0.93 8.68
N TRP A 201 -13.94 0.98 9.82
CA TRP A 201 -14.10 2.19 10.61
C TRP A 201 -13.22 2.11 11.84
N HIS A 202 -12.51 3.20 12.14
CA HIS A 202 -11.74 3.35 13.37
C HIS A 202 -12.23 4.55 14.16
N SER A 203 -12.11 4.45 15.48
CA SER A 203 -12.24 5.56 16.40
C SER A 203 -11.18 5.45 17.49
N SER A 204 -10.90 6.57 18.15
CA SER A 204 -9.92 6.64 19.23
C SER A 204 -10.45 7.51 20.36
N LEU A 205 -10.16 7.10 21.60
CA LEU A 205 -10.45 7.88 22.80
C LEU A 205 -9.16 8.16 23.55
N ALA A 206 -8.94 9.42 23.92
CA ALA A 206 -7.89 9.77 24.87
C ALA A 206 -8.29 9.25 26.27
N VAL A 207 -7.39 8.49 26.89
CA VAL A 207 -7.53 7.99 28.26
C VAL A 207 -6.42 8.61 29.09
N GLU A 208 -6.79 9.26 30.20
CA GLU A 208 -5.79 9.91 31.05
C GLU A 208 -5.04 8.89 31.91
N PRO A 209 -3.74 9.11 32.22
CA PRO A 209 -2.91 8.13 32.92
C PRO A 209 -3.40 7.74 34.33
N ASP A 210 -4.04 8.68 35.04
CA ASP A 210 -4.66 8.48 36.35
C ASP A 210 -6.07 7.88 36.26
N LYS A 211 -6.62 7.83 35.03
CA LYS A 211 -7.93 7.26 34.67
C LYS A 211 -7.74 6.04 33.78
N ILE A 212 -6.74 5.20 34.05
CA ILE A 212 -6.79 3.78 33.67
C ILE A 212 -7.89 3.12 34.54
N ASP A 213 -9.10 3.65 34.46
CA ASP A 213 -10.32 2.93 34.74
C ASP A 213 -10.35 1.83 33.67
N TYR A 214 -10.51 0.58 34.11
CA TYR A 214 -10.61 -0.55 33.20
C TYR A 214 -11.76 -0.29 32.21
N LEU A 215 -11.46 -0.37 30.91
CA LEU A 215 -12.51 -0.39 29.90
C LEU A 215 -13.37 -1.63 30.16
N ASP A 216 -14.61 -1.43 30.61
CA ASP A 216 -15.50 -2.54 30.94
C ASP A 216 -16.07 -3.16 29.67
N LYS A 217 -16.58 -2.31 28.77
CA LYS A 217 -17.27 -2.72 27.54
C LYS A 217 -17.33 -1.57 26.54
N THR A 218 -17.26 -1.90 25.26
CA THR A 218 -17.67 -1.01 24.17
C THR A 218 -18.89 -1.60 23.48
N ILE A 219 -19.94 -0.81 23.34
CA ILE A 219 -21.12 -1.13 22.52
C ILE A 219 -20.92 -0.44 21.17
N ILE A 220 -21.13 -1.19 20.09
CA ILE A 220 -21.00 -0.71 18.72
C ILE A 220 -22.38 -0.77 18.07
N GLU A 221 -22.81 0.35 17.51
CA GLU A 221 -24.07 0.47 16.77
C GLU A 221 -23.77 0.93 15.35
N VAL A 222 -24.53 0.40 14.40
CA VAL A 222 -24.40 0.71 12.96
C VAL A 222 -25.76 1.14 12.46
N THR A 223 -25.84 2.36 11.93
CA THR A 223 -27.05 2.94 11.34
C THR A 223 -26.83 3.28 9.88
#